data_AF-A0A7J4NMX0-F1
#
_entry.id   AF-A0A7J4NMX0-F1
#
_cell.length_a   1.000
_cell.length_b   1.000
_cell.length_c   1.000
_cell.angle_alpha   90.00
_cell.angle_beta   90.00
_cell.angle_gamma   90.00
#
_symmetry.space_group_name_H-M   'P 1'
#
loop_
_entity.id
_entity.type
_entity.pdbx_description
1 polymer ?
#
loop_
_entity_poly.entity_id
_entity_poly.type
_entity_poly.pdbx_seq_one_letter_code
_entity_poly.pdbx_strand_id
1 'polypeptide(L)' 'MPKISLDMPSELLDDLKIHVGDDKKFVSVADAVRTACRKMLDQLDAIDSRHGRIGGEG' A
#
# COMPACT_ATOMS: atom_id res chain seq x y z
N MET A 1 4.45 -7.20 14.24
CA MET A 1 4.54 -6.65 12.87
C MET A 1 6.01 -6.52 12.51
N PRO A 2 6.46 -7.05 11.36
CA PRO A 2 7.81 -6.78 10.87
C PRO A 2 7.99 -5.28 10.67
N LYS A 3 9.15 -4.75 11.03
CA LYS A 3 9.51 -3.35 10.81
C LYS A 3 10.30 -3.26 9.52
N ILE A 4 9.94 -2.31 8.68
CA ILE A 4 10.69 -1.95 7.49
C ILE A 4 11.15 -0.50 7.64
N SER A 5 12.38 -0.23 7.22
CA SER A 5 12.91 1.13 7.13
C SER A 5 13.07 1.48 5.65
N LEU A 6 12.71 2.70 5.28
CA LEU A 6 12.80 3.19 3.92
C LEU A 6 13.11 4.69 3.92
N ASP A 7 13.80 5.15 2.89
CA ASP A 7 14.05 6.56 2.63
C ASP A 7 13.04 7.09 1.62
N MET A 8 12.46 8.25 1.91
CA MET A 8 11.44 8.89 1.09
C MET A 8 11.64 10.42 1.08
N PRO A 9 11.42 11.09 -0.06
CA PRO A 9 11.33 12.55 -0.12
C PRO A 9 10.33 13.10 0.90
N SER A 10 10.68 14.18 1.59
CA SER A 10 9.84 14.80 2.62
C SER A 10 8.47 15.22 2.07
N GLU A 11 8.44 15.73 0.83
CA GLU A 11 7.22 16.15 0.14
C GLU A 11 6.18 15.03 0.07
N LEU A 12 6.59 13.81 -0.29
CA LEU A 12 5.66 12.66 -0.35
C LEU A 12 5.12 12.27 1.03
N LEU A 13 5.95 12.37 2.06
CA LEU A 13 5.51 12.10 3.43
C LEU A 13 4.52 13.16 3.90
N ASP A 14 4.74 14.42 3.55
CA ASP A 14 3.85 15.51 3.93
C ASP A 14 2.51 15.43 3.18
N ASP A 15 2.51 15.05 1.90
CA ASP A 15 1.30 14.75 1.14
C ASP A 15 0.50 13.61 1.80
N LEU A 16 1.17 12.53 2.22
CA LEU A 16 0.51 11.44 2.93
C LEU A 16 -0.11 11.91 4.25
N LYS A 17 0.57 12.79 5.00
CA LYS A 17 0.05 13.31 6.27
C LYS A 17 -1.21 14.16 6.09
N ILE A 18 -1.38 14.87 4.97
CA ILE A 18 -2.63 15.63 4.68
C ILE A 18 -3.87 14.71 4.66
N HIS A 19 -3.65 13.43 4.35
CA HIS A 19 -4.69 12.40 4.28
C HIS A 19 -4.80 11.52 5.54
N VAL A 20 -4.02 11.82 6.59
CA VAL A 20 -3.96 11.04 7.84
C VAL A 20 -4.47 11.88 9.02
N GLY A 21 -5.21 11.27 9.93
CA GLY A 21 -5.78 11.91 11.12
C GLY A 21 -7.16 11.37 11.46
N ASP A 22 -7.66 11.70 12.65
CA ASP A 22 -8.89 11.12 13.20
C ASP A 22 -10.14 11.36 12.33
N ASP A 23 -10.20 12.50 11.64
CA ASP A 23 -11.27 12.85 10.68
C ASP A 23 -10.88 12.62 9.21
N LYS A 24 -9.80 11.87 8.95
CA LYS A 24 -9.26 11.65 7.60
C LYS A 24 -9.38 10.20 7.17
N LYS A 25 -8.95 9.93 5.94
CA LYS A 25 -9.09 8.62 5.29
C LYS A 25 -8.28 7.51 5.95
N PHE A 26 -7.23 7.86 6.69
CA PHE A 26 -6.32 6.92 7.33
C PHE A 26 -6.01 7.35 8.77
N VAL A 27 -5.95 6.38 9.69
CA VAL A 27 -5.71 6.63 11.12
C VAL A 27 -4.26 7.05 11.38
N SER A 28 -3.32 6.52 10.59
CA SER A 28 -1.89 6.84 10.70
C SER A 28 -1.19 6.71 9.34
N VAL A 29 0.02 7.25 9.21
CA VAL A 29 0.86 7.02 8.02
C VAL A 29 1.09 5.53 7.80
N ALA A 30 1.30 4.76 8.88
CA ALA A 30 1.44 3.31 8.79
C ALA A 30 0.18 2.60 8.29
N ASP A 31 -1.01 3.14 8.57
CA ASP A 31 -2.28 2.63 8.06
C ASP A 31 -2.48 2.97 6.57
N ALA A 32 -2.12 4.19 6.18
CA ALA A 32 -2.11 4.62 4.78
C ALA A 32 -1.19 3.74 3.92
N VAL A 33 0.04 3.50 4.38
CA VAL A 33 1.02 2.63 3.69
C VAL A 33 0.51 1.20 3.58
N ARG A 34 -0.03 0.62 4.67
CA ARG A 34 -0.60 -0.74 4.65
C ARG A 34 -1.73 -0.88 3.62
N THR A 35 -2.63 0.10 3.58
CA THR A 35 -3.74 0.11 2.64
C THR A 35 -3.25 0.26 1.19
N ALA A 36 -2.27 1.13 0.95
CA ALA A 36 -1.68 1.31 -0.37
C ALA A 36 -1.01 0.03 -0.87
N CYS A 37 -0.19 -0.63 -0.04
CA CYS A 37 0.43 -1.90 -0.37
C CYS A 37 -0.61 -2.98 -0.67
N ARG A 38 -1.71 -3.05 0.10
CA ARG A 38 -2.79 -4.01 -0.15
C ARG A 38 -3.44 -3.79 -1.50
N LYS A 39 -3.82 -2.55 -1.81
CA LYS A 39 -4.40 -2.21 -3.11
C LYS A 39 -3.48 -2.50 -4.29
N MET A 40 -2.18 -2.23 -4.14
CA MET A 40 -1.20 -2.54 -5.17
C MET A 40 -1.11 -4.05 -5.43
N LEU A 41 -1.05 -4.86 -4.36
CA LEU A 41 -1.01 -6.32 -4.48
C LEU A 41 -2.32 -6.86 -5.08
N ASP A 42 -3.48 -6.39 -4.62
CA ASP A 42 -4.77 -6.81 -5.16
C ASP A 42 -4.90 -6.48 -6.67
N GLN A 43 -4.32 -5.35 -7.11
CA GLN A 43 -4.26 -4.99 -8.53
C GLN A 43 -3.36 -5.93 -9.33
N LEU A 44 -2.19 -6.31 -8.78
CA LEU A 44 -1.29 -7.26 -9.41
C LEU A 44 -1.94 -8.66 -9.51
N ASP A 45 -2.56 -9.13 -8.44
CA ASP A 45 -3.28 -10.41 -8.40
C ASP A 45 -4.43 -10.43 -9.42
N ALA A 46 -5.17 -9.32 -9.57
CA ALA A 46 -6.23 -9.19 -10.57
C ALA A 46 -5.68 -9.21 -12.01
N ILE A 47 -4.50 -8.65 -12.25
CA ILE A 47 -3.81 -8.70 -13.56
C ILE A 47 -3.36 -10.13 -13.84
N ASP A 48 -2.71 -10.79 -12.88
CA ASP A 48 -2.23 -12.17 -13.04
C ASP A 48 -3.38 -13.16 -13.25
N SER A 49 -4.52 -12.95 -12.59
CA SER A 49 -5.77 -13.69 -12.82
C SER A 49 -6.29 -13.54 -14.25
N ARG A 50 -6.23 -12.32 -14.81
CA ARG A 50 -6.74 -11.99 -16.15
C ARG A 50 -5.80 -12.43 -17.27
N HIS A 51 -4.50 -12.45 -17.02
CA HIS A 51 -3.48 -12.91 -17.97
C HIS A 51 -3.25 -14.43 -17.92
N GLY A 52 -4.01 -15.18 -17.11
CA GLY A 52 -3.90 -16.65 -17.02
C GLY A 52 -2.62 -17.14 -16.35
N ARG A 53 -1.96 -16.31 -15.53
CA ARG A 53 -0.69 -16.64 -14.86
C ARG A 53 -0.86 -17.49 -13.60
N ILE A 54 -2.09 -17.57 -13.06
CA ILE A 54 -2.43 -18.41 -11.91
C ILE A 54 -2.68 -19.84 -12.40
N GLY A 55 -1.59 -20.51 -12.73
CA GLY A 55 -1.55 -21.89 -13.25
C GLY A 55 -0.24 -22.57 -12.88
N GLY A 56 0.27 -22.32 -11.67
CA GLY A 56 1.52 -22.90 -11.19
C GLY A 56 1.60 -22.82 -9.68
N GLU A 57 0.78 -23.63 -9.00
CA GLU A 57 1.07 -24.02 -7.62
C GLU A 57 2.42 -24.76 -7.58
N GLY A 58 3.21 -24.45 -6.56
CA GLY A 58 4.39 -25.19 -6.15
C GLY A 58 4.62 -24.96 -4.66
#